data_AF-A0A9D1C1P7-F1
#
_entry.id   AF-A0A9D1C1P7-F1
#
_cell.length_a   1.000
_cell.length_b   1.000
_cell.length_c   1.000
_cell.angle_alpha   90.00
_cell.angle_beta   90.00
_cell.angle_gamma   90.00
#
_symmetry.space_group_name_H-M   'P 1'
#
loop_
_entity.id
_entity.type
_entity.pdbx_description
1 polymer ?
#
loop_
_entity_poly.entity_id
_entity_poly.type
_entity_poly.pdbx_seq_one_letter_code
_entity_poly.pdbx_strand_id
1 'polypeptide(L)'
;MKIDIRAEVVKEKSFDPHFQVRVSYDDGTVKFRNELVSVSRKPPRVNVEYSETINKYIDKIDIKQVELEIMKAIVENLLSSSGKRL
;
A
#
# COMPACT_ATOMS: atom_id res chain seq x y z
N MET A 1 12.84 -30.06 -3.62
CA MET A 1 12.16 -29.62 -4.86
C MET A 1 12.22 -28.10 -4.91
N LYS A 2 12.50 -27.51 -6.08
CA LYS A 2 12.59 -26.06 -6.24
C LYS A 2 11.28 -25.59 -6.89
N ILE A 3 10.60 -24.66 -6.23
CA ILE A 3 9.37 -24.04 -6.77
C ILE A 3 9.78 -22.88 -7.68
N ASP A 4 9.32 -22.87 -8.93
CA ASP A 4 9.43 -21.76 -9.89
C ASP A 4 8.06 -21.07 -9.99
N ILE A 5 8.02 -19.78 -9.64
CA ILE A 5 6.81 -18.96 -9.73
C ILE A 5 7.14 -17.71 -10.55
N ARG A 6 6.30 -17.40 -11.53
CA ARG A 6 6.39 -16.18 -12.33
C ARG A 6 5.05 -15.48 -12.33
N ALA A 7 5.03 -14.18 -12.07
CA ALA A 7 3.84 -13.36 -12.15
C ALA A 7 4.11 -12.14 -13.01
N GLU A 8 3.22 -11.85 -13.95
CA GLU A 8 3.30 -10.72 -14.86
C GLU A 8 1.96 -9.99 -14.92
N VAL A 9 1.94 -8.69 -14.61
CA VAL A 9 0.72 -7.88 -14.70
C VAL A 9 0.38 -7.64 -16.17
N VAL A 10 -0.86 -7.95 -16.55
CA VAL A 10 -1.40 -7.66 -17.88
C VAL A 10 -1.76 -6.18 -17.92
N LYS A 11 -0.79 -5.36 -18.33
CA LYS A 11 -0.88 -3.89 -18.28
C LYS A 11 -2.09 -3.34 -19.03
N GLU A 12 -2.42 -3.89 -20.19
CA GLU A 12 -3.56 -3.45 -21.01
C GLU A 12 -4.94 -3.73 -20.37
N LYS A 13 -5.01 -4.58 -19.33
CA LYS A 13 -6.25 -5.00 -18.66
C LYS A 13 -6.30 -4.65 -17.17
N SER A 14 -5.37 -3.84 -16.68
CA SER A 14 -5.22 -3.53 -15.26
C SER A 14 -5.33 -2.05 -14.99
N PHE A 15 -6.22 -1.67 -14.06
CA PHE A 15 -6.42 -0.30 -13.61
C PHE A 15 -6.89 -0.27 -12.14
N ASP A 16 -6.17 0.45 -11.27
CA ASP A 16 -6.48 0.53 -9.84
C ASP A 16 -7.95 0.95 -9.60
N PRO A 17 -8.72 0.25 -8.75
CA PRO A 17 -8.27 -0.75 -7.78
C PRO A 17 -8.07 -2.18 -8.31
N HIS A 18 -8.29 -2.47 -9.59
CA HIS A 18 -8.37 -3.82 -10.16
C HIS A 18 -7.22 -4.18 -11.11
N PHE A 19 -6.62 -5.36 -10.92
CA PHE A 19 -5.49 -5.83 -11.73
C PHE A 19 -5.77 -7.22 -12.29
N GLN A 20 -5.24 -7.48 -13.49
CA GLN A 20 -5.15 -8.80 -14.11
C GLN A 20 -3.69 -9.23 -14.12
N VAL A 21 -3.39 -10.41 -13.59
CA VAL A 21 -2.02 -10.92 -13.44
C VAL A 21 -1.94 -12.31 -14.06
N ARG A 22 -1.00 -12.52 -14.99
CA ARG A 22 -0.63 -13.86 -15.47
C ARG A 22 0.31 -14.50 -14.47
N VAL A 23 -0.03 -15.69 -13.99
CA VAL A 23 0.76 -16.44 -13.03
C VAL A 23 1.14 -17.80 -13.62
N SER A 24 2.41 -18.15 -13.51
CA SER A 24 2.95 -19.47 -13.79
C SER A 24 3.54 -20.05 -12.52
N TYR A 25 3.38 -21.35 -12.32
CA TYR A 25 3.85 -22.09 -11.16
C TYR A 25 4.34 -23.47 -11.59
N ASP A 26 5.42 -23.94 -10.99
CA ASP A 26 5.95 -25.29 -11.15
C ASP A 26 6.70 -25.70 -9.88
N ASP A 27 6.21 -26.68 -9.13
CA ASP A 27 6.92 -27.27 -7.97
C ASP A 27 7.45 -28.69 -8.22
N GLY A 28 7.33 -29.17 -9.46
CA GLY A 28 7.64 -30.54 -9.86
C GLY A 28 6.49 -31.54 -9.74
N THR A 29 5.35 -31.16 -9.13
CA THR A 29 4.13 -31.98 -9.05
C THR A 29 2.95 -31.28 -9.72
N VAL A 30 2.74 -30.01 -9.40
CA VAL A 30 1.69 -29.15 -9.94
C VAL A 30 2.34 -28.09 -10.81
N LYS A 31 1.81 -27.93 -12.02
CA LYS A 31 2.34 -27.00 -13.00
C LYS A 31 1.23 -26.33 -13.76
N PHE A 32 1.25 -25.00 -13.78
CA PHE A 32 0.41 -24.19 -14.65
C PHE A 32 1.20 -23.00 -15.18
N ARG A 33 0.83 -22.51 -16.36
CA ARG A 33 1.56 -21.45 -17.05
C ARG A 33 0.61 -20.40 -17.57
N ASN A 34 0.92 -19.14 -17.26
CA ASN A 34 0.23 -17.94 -17.73
C ASN A 34 -1.27 -17.88 -17.36
N GLU A 35 -1.67 -18.47 -16.23
CA GLU A 35 -3.04 -18.41 -15.72
C GLU A 35 -3.42 -16.99 -15.30
N LEU A 36 -4.61 -16.53 -15.66
CA LEU A 36 -5.06 -15.17 -15.39
C LEU A 36 -5.77 -15.07 -14.02
N VAL A 37 -5.28 -14.18 -13.17
CA VAL A 37 -5.79 -13.92 -11.83
C VAL A 37 -6.26 -12.47 -11.72
N SER A 38 -7.48 -12.28 -11.20
CA SER A 38 -8.04 -10.95 -10.91
C SER A 38 -7.74 -10.54 -9.47
N VAL A 39 -7.23 -9.33 -9.27
CA VAL A 39 -6.87 -8.77 -7.95
C VAL A 39 -7.57 -7.43 -7.74
N SER A 40 -8.03 -7.11 -6.53
CA SER A 40 -8.64 -5.81 -6.20
C SER A 40 -8.10 -5.20 -4.90
N ARG A 41 -7.76 -3.91 -4.90
CA ARG A 41 -7.19 -3.16 -3.76
C ARG A 41 -8.23 -2.22 -3.13
N LYS A 42 -8.57 -2.36 -1.84
CA LYS A 42 -9.44 -1.40 -1.11
C LYS A 42 -8.64 -0.65 0.00
N PRO A 43 -8.57 0.71 -0.03
CA PRO A 43 -7.87 1.55 0.98
C PRO A 43 -8.55 1.57 2.38
N PRO A 44 -7.97 2.22 3.44
CA PRO A 44 -7.08 3.38 3.39
C PRO A 44 -5.59 3.06 3.57
N ARG A 45 -4.77 3.57 2.65
CA ARG A 45 -3.36 3.92 2.95
C ARG A 45 -3.37 5.40 3.30
N VAL A 46 -2.82 5.76 4.46
CA VAL A 46 -2.63 7.17 4.81
C VAL A 46 -1.34 7.62 4.10
N ASN A 47 -1.45 8.63 3.25
CA ASN A 47 -0.30 9.27 2.62
C ASN A 47 -0.01 10.57 3.37
N VAL A 48 1.25 10.73 3.78
CA VAL A 48 1.74 11.96 4.40
C VAL A 48 2.67 12.63 3.38
N GLU A 49 2.32 13.83 2.95
CA GLU A 49 3.16 14.63 2.07
C GLU A 49 3.94 15.64 2.91
N TYR A 50 5.27 15.50 2.92
CA TYR A 50 6.16 16.38 3.66
C TYR A 50 6.56 17.60 2.84
N SER A 51 6.71 18.74 3.51
CA SER A 51 7.26 19.94 2.90
C SER A 51 8.72 19.77 2.46
N GLU A 52 9.18 20.59 1.53
CA GLU A 52 10.58 20.57 1.05
C GLU A 52 11.59 20.67 2.19
N THR A 53 11.28 21.46 3.22
CA THR A 53 12.13 21.60 4.40
C THR A 53 12.26 20.29 5.15
N ILE A 54 11.15 19.59 5.42
CA ILE A 54 11.19 18.30 6.13
C ILE A 54 11.90 17.25 5.28
N ASN A 55 11.64 17.23 3.97
CA ASN A 55 12.31 16.31 3.04
C ASN A 55 13.83 16.44 3.06
N LYS A 56 14.38 17.66 3.21
CA LYS A 56 15.85 17.88 3.31
C LYS A 56 16.49 17.20 4.53
N TYR A 57 15.70 16.91 5.57
CA TYR A 57 16.16 16.33 6.82
C TYR A 57 15.54 14.96 7.11
N ILE A 58 14.75 14.40 6.19
CA ILE A 58 13.93 13.22 6.46
C ILE A 58 14.76 11.98 6.86
N ASP A 59 15.94 11.83 6.27
CA ASP A 59 16.89 10.75 6.59
C ASP A 59 17.72 11.02 7.85
N LYS A 60 17.61 12.23 8.42
CA LYS A 60 18.37 12.69 9.58
C LYS A 60 17.52 12.76 10.85
N ILE A 61 16.21 12.55 10.75
CA ILE A 61 15.25 12.65 11.85
C ILE A 61 14.46 11.35 11.98
N ASP A 62 13.89 11.11 13.16
CA ASP A 62 12.92 10.02 13.34
C ASP A 62 11.56 10.43 12.74
N ILE A 63 11.43 10.22 11.43
CA ILE A 63 10.22 10.57 10.69
C ILE A 63 8.98 9.80 11.19
N LYS A 64 9.15 8.60 11.73
CA LYS A 64 8.04 7.81 12.26
C LYS A 64 7.48 8.42 13.55
N GLN A 65 8.36 8.97 14.39
CA GLN A 65 7.91 9.72 15.57
C GLN A 65 7.14 10.99 15.16
N VAL A 66 7.56 11.67 14.08
CA VAL A 66 6.84 12.81 13.51
C VAL A 66 5.48 12.40 12.95
N GLU A 67 5.40 11.31 12.19
CA GLU A 67 4.13 10.75 11.70
C GLU A 67 3.18 10.42 12.85
N LEU A 68 3.68 9.81 13.92
CA LEU A 68 2.87 9.42 15.07
C LEU A 68 2.27 10.64 15.78
N GLU A 69 3.03 11.72 15.96
CA GLU A 69 2.50 12.97 16.52
C GLU A 69 1.53 13.67 15.54
N ILE A 70 1.75 13.60 14.23
CA ILE A 70 0.78 14.09 13.21
C ILE A 70 -0.54 13.33 13.33
N MET A 71 -0.50 12.00 13.38
CA MET A 71 -1.71 11.19 13.54
C MET A 71 -2.40 11.47 14.86
N LYS A 72 -1.65 11.61 15.96
CA LYS A 72 -2.19 11.96 17.27
C LYS A 72 -2.87 13.33 17.27
N ALA A 73 -2.26 14.36 16.68
CA ALA A 73 -2.87 15.68 16.58
C ALA A 73 -4.16 15.67 15.74
N ILE A 74 -4.19 14.91 14.64
CA ILE A 74 -5.41 14.72 13.84
C ILE A 74 -6.49 14.05 14.68
N VAL A 75 -6.16 12.98 15.42
CA VAL A 75 -7.09 12.27 16.30
C VAL A 75 -7.60 13.18 17.42
N GLU A 76 -6.73 13.94 18.09
CA GLU A 76 -7.10 14.88 19.15
C GLU A 76 -8.02 15.99 18.63
N ASN A 77 -7.81 16.50 17.42
CA ASN A 77 -8.69 17.47 16.78
C ASN A 77 -10.07 16.88 16.44
N LEU A 78 -10.12 15.63 15.98
CA LEU A 78 -11.38 14.91 15.74
C LEU A 78 -12.14 14.63 17.04
N LEU A 79 -11.44 14.34 18.13
CA LEU A 79 -12.04 14.08 19.45
C LEU A 79 -12.50 15.35 20.16
N SER A 80 -11.76 16.46 20.04
CA SER A 80 -12.13 17.76 20.63
C SER A 80 -13.29 18.44 19.90
N SER A 81 -13.41 18.27 18.58
CA SER A 81 -14.57 18.72 17.80
C SER A 81 -15.84 17.92 18.07
N SER A 82 -15.70 16.68 18.55
CA SER A 82 -16.82 15.84 19.00
C SER A 82 -17.44 16.31 20.33
N GLY A 83 -16.79 17.23 21.05
CA GLY A 83 -17.28 17.85 22.29
C GLY A 83 -18.01 19.19 22.14
N LYS A 84 -18.09 19.78 20.94
CA LYS A 84 -18.84 21.02 20.65
C LYS A 84 -20.06 20.79 19.77
N ARG A 85 -20.88 19.82 20.16
CA ARG A 85 -22.29 19.72 19.75
C ARG A 85 -23.18 19.81 20.98
N LEU A 86 -23.26 21.01 21.54
CA LEU A 86 -24.36 21.52 22.38
C LEU A 86 -24.54 23.00 22.07
#